data_AF-A0AAD7HEZ0-F1
#
_entry.id   AF-A0AAD7HEZ0-F1
#
_cell.length_a   1.000
_cell.length_b   1.000
_cell.length_c   1.000
_cell.angle_alpha   90.00
_cell.angle_beta   90.00
_cell.angle_gamma   90.00
#
_symmetry.space_group_name_H-M   'P 1'
#
loop_
_entity.id
_entity.type
_entity.pdbx_description
1 polymer ?
#
loop_
_entity_poly.entity_id
_entity_poly.type
_entity_poly.pdbx_seq_one_letter_code
_entity_poly.pdbx_strand_id
1 'polypeptide(L)'
;MILTRGLGRASFIWGSSTHNTRIERLWVEVGSQFARRWRAFFYRLEALHGLDRSNPHHLWLLHLLFLDMINDDCDDFRAEWNCHPISGEGHSQSPNDMAFIGQVQHGVYTDDYEDVHPTVLERYYGVHGRTVTRASGQTGAGHLDDEDVPLPPPAHGDDEDSDDSDDDLAQQIEDAHANNFHHDPVPVPKHANPFPDDATMELFHEALSAANDIDLIPEGYGLLPDEWVEGVYPTFEILKSGRRGTKQLRIALPDSIWRPRAEMWGRGLAILDQLSYMNEQ
;
A
#
# COMPACT_ATOMS: atom_id res chain seq x y z
N MET A 1 -1.46 -25.06 8.05
CA MET A 1 -1.87 -24.43 9.33
C MET A 1 -3.23 -24.95 9.84
N ILE A 2 -4.24 -25.10 8.98
CA ILE A 2 -5.57 -25.67 9.31
C ILE A 2 -5.47 -27.14 9.71
N LEU A 3 -4.68 -27.92 8.97
CA LEU A 3 -4.49 -29.37 9.17
C LEU A 3 -3.89 -29.75 10.54
N THR A 4 -3.09 -28.88 11.14
CA THR A 4 -2.44 -29.15 12.44
C THR A 4 -3.08 -28.42 13.62
N ARG A 5 -3.80 -27.32 13.40
CA ARG A 5 -4.34 -26.46 14.48
C ARG A 5 -5.87 -26.50 14.60
N GLY A 6 -6.57 -27.25 13.75
CA GLY A 6 -8.01 -27.48 13.79
C GLY A 6 -8.84 -26.38 13.10
N LEU A 7 -10.02 -26.76 12.61
CA LEU A 7 -11.01 -25.85 12.02
C LEU A 7 -11.53 -24.85 13.08
N GLY A 8 -11.69 -23.59 12.69
CA GLY A 8 -12.29 -22.55 13.56
C GLY A 8 -11.33 -21.68 14.36
N ARG A 9 -10.01 -21.76 14.16
CA ARG A 9 -9.01 -20.93 14.88
C ARG A 9 -8.69 -19.57 14.25
N ALA A 10 -9.48 -19.07 13.31
CA ALA A 10 -9.29 -17.77 12.64
C ALA A 10 -7.85 -17.53 12.10
N SER A 11 -7.08 -18.59 11.86
CA SER A 11 -5.65 -18.51 11.52
C SER A 11 -5.41 -18.21 10.03
N PHE A 12 -6.48 -18.24 9.24
CA PHE A 12 -6.48 -17.96 7.82
C PHE A 12 -7.90 -17.50 7.43
N ILE A 13 -8.04 -16.27 6.91
CA ILE A 13 -9.32 -15.71 6.46
C ILE A 13 -9.45 -15.97 4.96
N TRP A 14 -10.49 -16.70 4.55
CA TRP A 14 -10.72 -17.18 3.18
C TRP A 14 -12.17 -16.93 2.74
N GLY A 15 -12.39 -16.36 1.54
CA GLY A 15 -13.71 -16.13 0.95
C GLY A 15 -13.75 -15.03 -0.13
N SER A 16 -14.77 -15.05 -1.01
CA SER A 16 -14.93 -14.01 -2.05
C SER A 16 -15.03 -12.61 -1.43
N SER A 17 -14.18 -11.69 -1.88
CA SER A 17 -13.95 -10.37 -1.28
C SER A 17 -15.08 -9.38 -1.57
N THR A 18 -16.29 -9.69 -1.11
CA THR A 18 -17.37 -8.70 -0.93
C THR A 18 -17.22 -7.93 0.39
N HIS A 19 -16.30 -8.37 1.26
CA HIS A 19 -15.98 -7.79 2.58
C HIS A 19 -14.77 -6.84 2.59
N ASN A 20 -14.19 -6.49 1.43
CA ASN A 20 -13.04 -5.57 1.35
C ASN A 20 -13.37 -4.11 1.73
N THR A 21 -14.61 -3.83 2.11
CA THR A 21 -15.12 -2.47 2.41
C THR A 21 -14.26 -1.75 3.44
N ARG A 22 -13.66 -2.47 4.39
CA ARG A 22 -12.77 -1.88 5.40
C ARG A 22 -11.43 -1.44 4.80
N ILE A 23 -10.81 -2.23 3.94
CA ILE A 23 -9.57 -1.85 3.24
C ILE A 23 -9.86 -0.74 2.24
N GLU A 24 -10.99 -0.80 1.52
CA GLU A 24 -11.41 0.29 0.63
C GLU A 24 -11.63 1.61 1.40
N ARG A 25 -12.29 1.54 2.57
CA ARG A 25 -12.45 2.71 3.45
C ARG A 25 -11.09 3.20 3.96
N LEU A 26 -10.18 2.30 4.33
CA LEU A 26 -8.81 2.64 4.72
C LEU A 26 -8.09 3.39 3.60
N TRP A 27 -8.17 2.92 2.35
CA TRP A 27 -7.58 3.62 1.21
C TRP A 27 -8.20 5.01 0.98
N VAL A 28 -9.49 5.17 1.25
CA VAL A 28 -10.13 6.50 1.22
C VAL A 28 -9.53 7.41 2.29
N GLU A 29 -9.33 6.90 3.50
CA GLU A 29 -8.73 7.63 4.63
C GLU A 29 -7.27 8.01 4.38
N VAL A 30 -6.42 7.05 4.00
CA VAL A 30 -5.04 7.29 3.54
C VAL A 30 -5.00 8.37 2.46
N GLY A 31 -5.89 8.24 1.47
CA GLY A 31 -6.08 9.21 0.41
C GLY A 31 -6.39 10.61 0.94
N SER A 32 -7.39 10.74 1.81
CA SER A 32 -7.79 12.05 2.36
C SER A 32 -6.77 12.66 3.32
N GLN A 33 -6.05 11.85 4.09
CA GLN A 33 -5.19 12.34 5.15
C GLN A 33 -3.88 12.92 4.64
N PHE A 34 -3.17 12.25 3.73
CA PHE A 34 -1.90 12.79 3.22
C PHE A 34 -1.67 12.53 1.74
N ALA A 35 -2.02 11.36 1.21
CA ALA A 35 -1.60 10.95 -0.13
C ALA A 35 -2.12 11.87 -1.26
N ARG A 36 -3.34 12.41 -1.15
CA ARG A 36 -3.86 13.39 -2.12
C ARG A 36 -3.09 14.70 -2.12
N ARG A 37 -2.54 15.13 -0.97
CA ARG A 37 -1.75 16.37 -0.88
C ARG A 37 -0.40 16.22 -1.55
N TRP A 38 0.30 15.10 -1.32
CA TRP A 38 1.52 14.76 -2.06
C TRP A 38 1.28 14.67 -3.56
N ARG A 39 0.19 14.01 -3.98
CA ARG A 39 -0.18 13.96 -5.40
C ARG A 39 -0.41 15.35 -5.99
N ALA A 40 -1.16 16.20 -5.30
CA ALA A 40 -1.39 17.59 -5.70
C ALA A 40 -0.07 18.37 -5.79
N PHE A 41 0.83 18.17 -4.83
CA PHE A 41 2.14 18.79 -4.83
C PHE A 41 2.99 18.36 -6.05
N PHE A 42 3.01 17.07 -6.41
CA PHE A 42 3.75 16.62 -7.60
C PHE A 42 3.18 17.17 -8.91
N TYR A 43 1.85 17.31 -9.04
CA TYR A 43 1.28 18.01 -10.19
C TYR A 43 1.71 19.48 -10.26
N ARG A 44 1.83 20.14 -9.11
CA ARG A 44 2.38 21.50 -9.05
C ARG A 44 3.83 21.54 -9.47
N LEU A 45 4.66 20.60 -9.04
CA LEU A 45 6.06 20.51 -9.49
C LEU A 45 6.15 20.33 -11.01
N GLU A 46 5.27 19.52 -11.61
CA GLU A 46 5.20 19.31 -13.06
C GLU A 46 4.77 20.58 -13.79
N ALA A 47 3.79 21.32 -13.24
CA ALA A 47 3.25 22.52 -13.87
C ALA A 47 4.14 23.76 -13.74
N LEU A 48 4.84 23.92 -12.61
CA LEU A 48 5.51 25.17 -12.25
C LEU A 48 7.03 25.06 -12.08
N HIS A 49 7.54 23.88 -11.73
CA HIS A 49 8.93 23.72 -11.25
C HIS A 49 9.75 22.73 -12.08
N GLY A 50 9.34 22.46 -13.32
CA GLY A 50 10.13 21.69 -14.29
C GLY A 50 10.23 20.19 -14.02
N LEU A 51 9.37 19.61 -13.18
CA LEU A 51 9.35 18.15 -12.99
C LEU A 51 8.89 17.44 -14.28
N ASP A 52 9.79 16.66 -14.89
CA ASP A 52 9.45 15.69 -15.92
C ASP A 52 9.30 14.28 -15.32
N ARG A 53 8.07 13.76 -15.31
CA ARG A 53 7.74 12.41 -14.86
C ARG A 53 8.31 11.28 -15.72
N SER A 54 8.73 11.58 -16.95
CA SER A 54 9.36 10.63 -17.86
C SER A 54 10.88 10.55 -17.67
N ASN A 55 11.47 11.52 -16.96
CA ASN A 55 12.90 11.54 -16.70
C ASN A 55 13.25 10.69 -15.45
N PRO A 56 14.03 9.60 -15.59
CA PRO A 56 14.40 8.74 -14.46
C PRO A 56 15.24 9.46 -13.39
N HIS A 57 15.99 10.50 -13.75
CA HIS A 57 16.80 11.28 -12.81
C HIS A 57 15.93 12.17 -11.93
N HIS A 58 14.84 12.72 -12.48
CA HIS A 58 13.88 13.50 -11.71
C HIS A 58 13.13 12.60 -10.72
N LEU A 59 12.77 11.38 -11.12
CA LEU A 59 12.17 10.39 -10.22
C LEU A 59 13.12 9.98 -9.10
N TRP A 60 14.41 9.79 -9.42
CA TRP A 60 15.45 9.54 -8.42
C TRP A 60 15.53 10.69 -7.40
N LEU A 61 15.57 11.94 -7.88
CA LEU A 61 15.63 13.12 -7.02
C LEU A 61 14.38 13.26 -6.15
N LEU A 62 13.18 12.98 -6.69
CA LEU A 62 11.94 12.97 -5.91
C LEU A 62 12.02 11.97 -4.76
N HIS A 63 12.53 10.77 -5.02
CA HIS A 63 12.69 9.76 -3.98
C HIS A 63 13.72 10.21 -2.94
N LEU A 64 14.86 10.74 -3.37
CA LEU A 64 15.88 11.23 -2.45
C LEU A 64 15.34 12.33 -1.51
N LEU A 65 14.58 13.29 -2.04
CA LEU A 65 14.13 14.44 -1.27
C LEU A 65 12.90 14.16 -0.41
N PHE A 66 11.96 13.33 -0.89
CA PHE A 66 10.62 13.27 -0.33
C PHE A 66 10.20 11.89 0.17
N LEU A 67 10.92 10.81 -0.15
CA LEU A 67 10.51 9.46 0.27
C LEU A 67 10.45 9.34 1.80
N ASP A 68 11.46 9.85 2.50
CA ASP A 68 11.49 9.83 3.96
C ASP A 68 10.33 10.62 4.55
N MET A 69 10.03 11.81 4.02
CA MET A 69 8.88 12.61 4.48
C MET A 69 7.53 11.94 4.22
N ILE A 70 7.41 11.19 3.11
CA ILE A 70 6.20 10.42 2.82
C ILE A 70 6.09 9.24 3.79
N ASN A 71 7.20 8.58 4.11
CA ASN A 71 7.23 7.50 5.09
C ASN A 71 6.87 8.02 6.49
N ASP A 72 7.37 9.19 6.89
CA ASP A 72 6.99 9.83 8.15
C ASP A 72 5.47 10.09 8.20
N ASP A 73 4.89 10.65 7.13
CA ASP A 73 3.43 10.85 7.03
C ASP A 73 2.66 9.50 7.09
N CYS A 74 3.25 8.41 6.60
CA CYS A 74 2.66 7.05 6.70
C CYS A 74 2.73 6.50 8.12
N ASP A 75 3.84 6.73 8.83
CA ASP A 75 4.02 6.30 10.21
C ASP A 75 3.11 7.09 11.16
N ASP A 76 2.96 8.39 10.94
CA ASP A 76 2.00 9.24 11.65
C ASP A 76 0.56 8.75 11.43
N PHE A 77 0.19 8.49 10.17
CA PHE A 77 -1.11 7.91 9.85
C PHE A 77 -1.34 6.58 10.56
N ARG A 78 -0.32 5.69 10.56
CA ARG A 78 -0.39 4.39 11.24
C ARG A 78 -0.61 4.57 12.74
N ALA A 79 0.14 5.47 13.37
CA ALA A 79 0.03 5.74 14.81
C ALA A 79 -1.37 6.26 15.18
N GLU A 80 -1.91 7.20 14.40
CA GLU A 80 -3.25 7.75 14.60
C GLU A 80 -4.33 6.68 14.36
N TRP A 81 -4.23 5.96 13.25
CA TRP A 81 -5.20 4.92 12.88
C TRP A 81 -5.27 3.80 13.93
N ASN A 82 -4.14 3.42 14.51
CA ASN A 82 -4.12 2.38 15.55
C ASN A 82 -4.76 2.82 16.87
N CYS A 83 -4.95 4.12 17.08
CA CYS A 83 -5.66 4.69 18.22
C CYS A 83 -7.14 5.00 17.92
N HIS A 84 -7.57 4.91 16.66
CA HIS A 84 -8.94 5.23 16.26
C HIS A 84 -9.94 4.15 16.72
N PRO A 85 -11.06 4.52 17.37
CA PRO A 85 -12.07 3.57 17.82
C PRO A 85 -12.87 2.98 16.65
N ILE A 86 -12.82 1.66 16.47
CA ILE A 86 -13.54 0.98 15.40
C ILE A 86 -14.98 0.73 15.81
N SER A 87 -15.92 1.29 15.03
CA SER A 87 -17.36 1.13 15.25
C SER A 87 -17.87 -0.25 14.78
N GLY A 88 -18.97 -0.74 15.38
CA GLY A 88 -19.57 -2.03 15.05
C GLY A 88 -19.09 -3.14 15.98
N GLU A 89 -18.71 -4.30 15.43
CA GLU A 89 -18.22 -5.47 16.19
C GLU A 89 -16.94 -5.20 17.01
N GLY A 90 -16.24 -4.08 16.74
CA GLY A 90 -15.10 -3.62 17.52
C GLY A 90 -15.45 -2.96 18.86
N HIS A 91 -16.73 -2.86 19.23
CA HIS A 91 -17.20 -2.30 20.50
C HIS A 91 -16.62 -0.92 20.85
N SER A 92 -16.30 -0.09 19.85
CA SER A 92 -15.65 1.22 20.02
C SER A 92 -14.25 1.16 20.63
N GLN A 93 -13.57 0.02 20.51
CA GLN A 93 -12.18 -0.17 20.91
C GLN A 93 -11.25 0.22 19.76
N SER A 94 -10.08 0.77 20.10
CA SER A 94 -9.04 1.01 19.09
C SER A 94 -8.34 -0.30 18.69
N PRO A 95 -7.70 -0.37 17.52
CA PRO A 95 -6.80 -1.47 17.17
C PRO A 95 -5.80 -1.80 18.27
N ASN A 96 -5.21 -0.78 18.91
CA ASN A 96 -4.30 -0.96 20.05
C ASN A 96 -5.00 -1.60 21.26
N ASP A 97 -6.21 -1.17 21.59
CA ASP A 97 -6.99 -1.76 22.70
C ASP A 97 -7.32 -3.23 22.41
N MET A 98 -7.76 -3.53 21.19
CA MET A 98 -8.08 -4.90 20.77
C MET A 98 -6.84 -5.80 20.81
N ALA A 99 -5.70 -5.30 20.34
CA ALA A 99 -4.43 -6.03 20.41
C ALA A 99 -4.01 -6.29 21.86
N PHE A 100 -4.08 -5.27 22.73
CA PHE A 100 -3.75 -5.39 24.15
C PHE A 100 -4.68 -6.38 24.86
N ILE A 101 -6.00 -6.25 24.68
CA ILE A 101 -6.99 -7.15 25.28
C ILE A 101 -6.80 -8.57 24.77
N GLY A 102 -6.56 -8.74 23.46
CA GLY A 102 -6.28 -10.03 22.86
C GLY A 102 -5.05 -10.70 23.46
N GLN A 103 -3.95 -9.96 23.63
CA GLN A 103 -2.74 -10.47 24.28
C GLN A 103 -2.98 -10.87 25.74
N VAL A 104 -3.77 -10.09 26.49
CA VAL A 104 -4.11 -10.40 27.88
C VAL A 104 -5.01 -11.64 27.98
N GLN A 105 -5.97 -11.81 27.07
CA GLN A 105 -6.94 -12.90 27.11
C GLN A 105 -6.40 -14.21 26.53
N HIS A 106 -5.57 -14.15 25.50
CA HIS A 106 -5.14 -15.30 24.71
C HIS A 106 -3.62 -15.55 24.76
N GLY A 107 -2.88 -14.71 25.47
CA GLY A 107 -1.42 -14.74 25.51
C GLY A 107 -0.79 -13.97 24.35
N VAL A 108 0.53 -13.75 24.45
CA VAL A 108 1.29 -13.10 23.37
C VAL A 108 1.43 -14.10 22.23
N TYR A 109 1.07 -13.67 21.02
CA TYR A 109 1.36 -14.45 19.81
C TYR A 109 2.87 -14.47 19.61
N THR A 110 3.49 -15.63 19.79
CA THR A 110 4.86 -15.89 19.36
C THR A 110 4.80 -16.53 17.97
N ASP A 111 5.41 -15.87 16.98
CA ASP A 111 5.63 -16.52 15.70
C ASP A 111 6.85 -17.44 15.83
N ASP A 112 6.59 -18.72 16.10
CA ASP A 112 7.64 -19.73 16.24
C ASP A 112 8.46 -19.93 14.94
N TYR A 113 8.12 -19.23 13.85
CA TYR A 113 8.74 -19.34 12.54
C TYR A 113 9.29 -18.01 11.98
N GLU A 114 9.45 -16.97 12.80
CA GLU A 114 10.00 -15.67 12.37
C GLU A 114 11.37 -15.81 11.67
N ASP A 115 12.18 -16.77 12.11
CA ASP A 115 13.50 -17.07 11.53
C ASP A 115 13.48 -18.07 10.36
N VAL A 116 12.31 -18.57 9.97
CA VAL A 116 12.20 -19.60 8.94
C VAL A 116 12.00 -18.95 7.57
N HIS A 117 12.94 -19.24 6.66
CA HIS A 117 12.92 -18.69 5.31
C HIS A 117 11.56 -18.95 4.62
N PRO A 118 10.95 -17.96 3.94
CA PRO A 118 9.61 -18.06 3.36
C PRO A 118 9.42 -19.28 2.45
N THR A 119 10.43 -19.68 1.67
CA THR A 119 10.36 -20.88 0.82
C THR A 119 10.31 -22.20 1.61
N VAL A 120 10.81 -22.22 2.84
CA VAL A 120 10.70 -23.38 3.74
C VAL A 120 9.30 -23.41 4.34
N LEU A 121 8.75 -22.26 4.72
CA LEU A 121 7.35 -22.13 5.14
C LEU A 121 6.40 -22.57 4.01
N GLU A 122 6.65 -22.13 2.78
CA GLU A 122 5.87 -22.52 1.60
C GLU A 122 5.97 -24.03 1.33
N ARG A 123 7.18 -24.61 1.46
CA ARG A 123 7.41 -26.04 1.24
C ARG A 123 6.70 -26.96 2.25
N TYR A 124 6.61 -26.55 3.52
CA TYR A 124 6.10 -27.41 4.61
C TYR A 124 4.72 -27.00 5.12
N TYR A 125 4.32 -25.75 4.91
CA TYR A 125 3.03 -25.19 5.36
C TYR A 125 2.21 -24.55 4.24
N GLY A 126 2.71 -24.53 3.00
CA GLY A 126 1.95 -24.13 1.81
C GLY A 126 0.76 -25.06 1.57
N VAL A 127 -0.25 -24.55 0.85
CA VAL A 127 -1.53 -25.23 0.56
C VAL A 127 -1.36 -26.23 -0.59
N HIS A 128 -0.32 -27.05 -0.56
CA HIS A 128 -0.07 -28.10 -1.55
C HIS A 128 -0.18 -29.47 -0.85
N GLY A 129 -1.33 -29.67 -0.19
CA GLY A 129 -1.75 -30.96 0.36
C GLY A 129 -2.66 -31.68 -0.64
N ARG A 130 -2.65 -33.01 -0.59
CA ARG A 130 -3.31 -33.99 -1.48
C ARG A 130 -4.84 -33.83 -1.51
N THR A 131 -5.54 -34.00 -2.66
CA THR A 131 -7.02 -33.90 -2.98
C THR A 131 -7.92 -35.05 -2.54
N VAL A 132 -9.08 -34.79 -1.92
CA VAL A 132 -10.22 -35.71 -1.91
C VAL A 132 -11.51 -34.95 -2.14
N THR A 133 -12.34 -35.70 -2.82
CA THR A 133 -13.50 -35.38 -3.59
C THR A 133 -14.76 -35.71 -2.79
N ARG A 134 -15.59 -34.70 -2.54
CA ARG A 134 -16.94 -34.86 -1.99
C ARG A 134 -17.96 -35.25 -3.05
N ALA A 135 -18.92 -36.08 -2.66
CA ALA A 135 -20.00 -36.52 -3.55
C ALA A 135 -20.94 -35.35 -3.94
N SER A 136 -21.40 -35.42 -5.19
CA SER A 136 -22.26 -34.43 -5.84
C SER A 136 -23.52 -34.12 -5.03
N GLY A 137 -23.67 -32.86 -4.60
CA GLY A 137 -24.94 -32.32 -4.08
C GLY A 137 -24.86 -31.59 -2.74
N GLN A 138 -23.78 -31.70 -1.97
CA GLN A 138 -23.63 -30.91 -0.75
C GLN A 138 -23.06 -29.52 -1.06
N THR A 139 -23.95 -28.54 -1.24
CA THR A 139 -23.59 -27.12 -1.12
C THR A 139 -23.54 -26.78 0.37
N GLY A 140 -22.38 -26.39 0.89
CA GLY A 140 -22.18 -25.90 2.27
C GLY A 140 -22.88 -24.56 2.59
N ALA A 141 -23.92 -24.20 1.84
CA ALA A 141 -24.86 -23.15 2.19
C ALA A 141 -26.07 -23.85 2.78
N GLY A 142 -26.24 -23.79 4.10
CA GLY A 142 -27.48 -24.22 4.74
C GLY A 142 -28.66 -23.53 4.04
N HIS A 143 -29.55 -24.33 3.47
CA HIS A 143 -30.85 -23.85 3.03
C HIS A 143 -31.94 -24.57 3.81
N LEU A 144 -32.87 -23.77 4.30
CA LEU A 144 -34.02 -24.13 5.12
C LEU A 144 -35.18 -24.65 4.25
N ASP A 145 -35.82 -25.66 4.83
CA ASP A 145 -37.24 -26.05 4.85
C ASP A 145 -37.92 -26.80 3.67
N ASP A 146 -38.54 -27.91 4.12
CA ASP A 146 -39.72 -28.65 3.66
C ASP A 146 -39.74 -29.29 2.25
N GLU A 147 -39.69 -30.63 2.23
CA GLU A 147 -40.80 -31.50 1.80
C GLU A 147 -40.41 -32.98 2.04
N ASP A 148 -41.39 -33.78 2.46
CA ASP A 148 -41.31 -35.19 2.88
C ASP A 148 -40.48 -36.10 1.96
N VAL A 149 -39.33 -36.60 2.43
CA VAL A 149 -38.62 -37.74 1.81
C VAL A 149 -38.39 -38.83 2.86
N PRO A 150 -38.95 -40.05 2.71
CA PRO A 150 -38.78 -41.12 3.69
C PRO A 150 -37.31 -41.53 3.87
N LEU A 151 -36.84 -41.50 5.12
CA LEU A 151 -35.51 -41.98 5.52
C LEU A 151 -35.36 -43.49 5.23
N PRO A 152 -34.30 -43.93 4.53
CA PRO A 152 -33.96 -45.35 4.46
C PRO A 152 -33.37 -45.85 5.80
N PRO A 153 -33.45 -47.16 6.09
CA PRO A 153 -33.14 -47.71 7.41
C PRO A 153 -31.64 -47.62 7.74
N PRO A 154 -31.26 -47.69 9.04
CA PRO A 154 -29.87 -47.58 9.45
C PRO A 154 -29.12 -48.86 9.05
N ALA A 155 -28.17 -48.74 8.13
CA ALA A 155 -27.19 -49.80 7.90
C ALA A 155 -26.09 -49.68 8.96
N HIS A 156 -25.89 -50.78 9.69
CA HIS A 156 -24.78 -51.01 10.59
C HIS A 156 -23.50 -51.35 9.80
N GLY A 157 -22.35 -50.87 10.27
CA GLY A 157 -20.98 -51.26 9.87
C GLY A 157 -20.51 -50.51 8.62
N ASP A 158 -19.32 -49.93 8.55
CA ASP A 158 -18.09 -50.11 9.31
C ASP A 158 -17.28 -48.80 9.28
N ASP A 159 -16.35 -48.65 10.23
CA ASP A 159 -15.34 -47.60 10.25
C ASP A 159 -14.51 -47.66 8.96
N GLU A 160 -14.73 -46.72 8.03
CA GLU A 160 -13.80 -46.46 6.93
C GLU A 160 -13.48 -44.97 6.89
N ASP A 161 -12.22 -44.66 7.20
CA ASP A 161 -11.57 -43.36 7.11
C ASP A 161 -11.85 -42.68 5.75
N SER A 162 -12.77 -41.71 5.72
CA SER A 162 -12.96 -40.86 4.54
C SER A 162 -11.91 -39.75 4.53
N ASP A 163 -10.75 -40.08 3.95
CA ASP A 163 -9.76 -39.14 3.42
C ASP A 163 -10.54 -38.19 2.48
N ASP A 164 -10.71 -36.93 2.89
CA ASP A 164 -11.60 -35.81 2.44
C ASP A 164 -10.97 -34.58 1.76
N SER A 165 -9.87 -34.76 1.04
CA SER A 165 -8.67 -33.97 1.05
C SER A 165 -8.51 -32.75 0.13
N ASP A 166 -7.36 -32.17 0.31
CA ASP A 166 -7.00 -30.78 0.33
C ASP A 166 -6.92 -30.09 -1.06
N ASP A 167 -6.70 -30.78 -2.19
CA ASP A 167 -6.61 -30.09 -3.49
C ASP A 167 -7.96 -29.51 -4.00
N ASP A 168 -9.13 -29.93 -3.52
CA ASP A 168 -10.43 -29.40 -4.00
C ASP A 168 -10.69 -28.01 -3.38
N LEU A 169 -10.18 -27.83 -2.16
CA LEU A 169 -10.08 -26.52 -1.51
C LEU A 169 -9.02 -25.66 -2.21
N ALA A 170 -7.86 -26.22 -2.58
CA ALA A 170 -6.81 -25.50 -3.29
C ALA A 170 -7.26 -25.02 -4.69
N GLN A 171 -8.02 -25.83 -5.43
CA GLN A 171 -8.52 -25.46 -6.75
C GLN A 171 -9.62 -24.39 -6.66
N GLN A 172 -10.53 -24.49 -5.68
CA GLN A 172 -11.48 -23.42 -5.38
C GLN A 172 -10.76 -22.14 -4.93
N ILE A 173 -9.61 -22.29 -4.27
CA ILE A 173 -8.76 -21.17 -3.90
C ILE A 173 -8.18 -20.48 -5.12
N GLU A 174 -7.56 -21.24 -6.00
CA GLU A 174 -7.04 -20.75 -7.27
C GLU A 174 -8.13 -20.14 -8.13
N ASP A 175 -9.30 -20.75 -8.27
CA ASP A 175 -10.38 -20.25 -9.12
C ASP A 175 -11.02 -18.96 -8.55
N ALA A 176 -11.12 -18.84 -7.23
CA ALA A 176 -11.58 -17.61 -6.58
C ALA A 176 -10.51 -16.48 -6.61
N HIS A 177 -9.23 -16.83 -6.70
CA HIS A 177 -8.10 -15.90 -6.76
C HIS A 177 -7.70 -15.53 -8.19
N ALA A 178 -7.97 -16.38 -9.18
CA ALA A 178 -7.61 -16.22 -10.59
C ALA A 178 -8.27 -14.99 -11.24
N ASN A 179 -9.37 -14.50 -10.70
CA ASN A 179 -9.97 -13.24 -11.14
C ASN A 179 -9.56 -12.01 -10.31
N ASN A 180 -9.01 -12.21 -9.11
CA ASN A 180 -8.72 -11.12 -8.16
C ASN A 180 -7.23 -10.73 -8.09
N PHE A 181 -6.31 -11.61 -8.49
CA PHE A 181 -4.86 -11.37 -8.40
C PHE A 181 -4.17 -11.09 -9.75
N HIS A 182 -4.87 -11.18 -10.88
CA HIS A 182 -4.29 -10.98 -12.23
C HIS A 182 -4.46 -9.55 -12.75
N HIS A 183 -4.24 -8.54 -11.90
CA HIS A 183 -3.80 -7.27 -12.46
C HIS A 183 -2.31 -7.41 -12.73
N ASP A 184 -1.91 -7.33 -14.00
CA ASP A 184 -0.50 -7.22 -14.35
C ASP A 184 0.14 -6.17 -13.43
N PRO A 185 1.30 -6.46 -12.83
CA PRO A 185 1.98 -5.51 -11.96
C PRO A 185 2.03 -4.15 -12.65
N VAL A 186 1.50 -3.13 -11.97
CA VAL A 186 1.54 -1.76 -12.50
C VAL A 186 3.01 -1.45 -12.77
N PRO A 187 3.39 -1.12 -14.02
CA PRO A 187 4.78 -0.89 -14.35
C PRO A 187 5.28 0.31 -13.53
N VAL A 188 6.15 0.02 -12.57
CA VAL A 188 6.73 1.06 -11.71
C VAL A 188 7.71 1.86 -12.58
N PRO A 189 7.54 3.19 -12.66
CA PRO A 189 8.50 4.05 -13.34
C PRO A 189 9.91 3.77 -12.81
N LYS A 190 10.85 3.55 -13.72
CA LYS A 190 12.25 3.31 -13.34
C LYS A 190 12.86 4.64 -12.94
N HIS A 191 13.32 4.74 -11.69
CA HIS A 191 14.34 5.71 -11.30
C HIS A 191 15.74 5.13 -11.56
N ALA A 192 16.69 5.99 -11.89
CA ALA A 192 18.09 5.63 -12.05
C ALA A 192 18.96 6.68 -11.38
N ASN A 193 20.02 6.25 -10.70
CA ASN A 193 21.01 7.17 -10.17
C ASN A 193 21.61 7.96 -11.34
N PRO A 194 21.51 9.30 -11.36
CA PRO A 194 22.04 10.13 -12.44
C PRO A 194 23.57 10.19 -12.46
N PHE A 195 24.24 9.81 -11.37
CA PHE A 195 25.67 10.00 -11.19
C PHE A 195 26.48 8.80 -11.73
N PRO A 196 27.57 9.05 -12.48
CA PRO A 196 28.41 7.99 -13.03
C PRO A 196 29.27 7.28 -11.96
N ASP A 197 29.57 7.96 -10.86
CA ASP A 197 30.45 7.50 -9.79
C ASP A 197 30.02 8.04 -8.41
N ASP A 198 30.47 7.37 -7.35
CA ASP A 198 30.11 7.76 -5.98
C ASP A 198 30.65 9.15 -5.61
N ALA A 199 31.77 9.59 -6.20
CA ALA A 199 32.34 10.91 -5.89
C ALA A 199 31.49 12.07 -6.42
N THR A 200 30.88 11.94 -7.61
CA THR A 200 29.94 12.96 -8.11
C THR A 200 28.63 12.96 -7.33
N MET A 201 28.19 11.80 -6.84
CA MET A 201 27.06 11.70 -5.91
C MET A 201 27.36 12.38 -4.57
N GLU A 202 28.54 12.15 -3.99
CA GLU A 202 28.98 12.85 -2.76
C GLU A 202 29.04 14.37 -2.96
N LEU A 203 29.57 14.82 -4.10
CA LEU A 203 29.60 16.23 -4.47
C LEU A 203 28.20 16.84 -4.56
N PHE A 204 27.24 16.11 -5.14
CA PHE A 204 25.83 16.52 -5.16
C PHE A 204 25.27 16.69 -3.75
N HIS A 205 25.52 15.73 -2.85
CA HIS A 205 25.05 15.81 -1.47
C HIS A 205 25.66 16.99 -0.71
N GLU A 206 26.96 17.24 -0.88
CA GLU A 206 27.65 18.39 -0.28
C GLU A 206 27.10 19.71 -0.80
N ALA A 207 26.95 19.84 -2.12
CA ALA A 207 26.39 21.03 -2.75
C ALA A 207 24.94 21.29 -2.32
N LEU A 208 24.12 20.22 -2.23
CA LEU A 208 22.73 20.32 -1.78
C LEU A 208 22.66 20.74 -0.31
N SER A 209 23.51 20.18 0.55
CA SER A 209 23.61 20.60 1.95
C SER A 209 24.00 22.06 2.08
N ALA A 210 25.04 22.49 1.38
CA ALA A 210 25.50 23.88 1.41
C ALA A 210 24.43 24.85 0.88
N ALA A 211 23.69 24.46 -0.18
CA ALA A 211 22.58 25.25 -0.72
C ALA A 211 21.40 25.35 0.26
N ASN A 212 21.14 24.29 1.02
CA ASN A 212 20.11 24.31 2.07
C ASN A 212 20.51 25.21 3.25
N ASP A 213 21.77 25.20 3.67
CA ASP A 213 22.25 26.01 4.79
C ASP A 213 22.14 27.52 4.55
N ILE A 214 22.24 27.94 3.28
CA ILE A 214 22.11 29.36 2.88
C ILE A 214 20.71 29.72 2.36
N ASP A 215 19.77 28.77 2.40
CA ASP A 215 18.43 28.90 1.83
C ASP A 215 18.42 29.38 0.37
N LEU A 216 19.32 28.85 -0.46
CA LEU A 216 19.47 29.26 -1.86
C LEU A 216 18.17 29.04 -2.64
N ILE A 217 17.64 30.07 -3.31
CA ILE A 217 16.51 29.91 -4.24
C ILE A 217 17.05 30.09 -5.65
N PRO A 218 17.13 29.03 -6.47
CA PRO A 218 17.67 29.15 -7.82
C PRO A 218 16.68 29.86 -8.76
N GLU A 219 17.22 30.69 -9.63
CA GLU A 219 16.49 31.34 -10.72
C GLU A 219 16.17 30.32 -11.83
N GLY A 220 15.04 30.51 -12.51
CA GLY A 220 14.56 29.69 -13.63
C GLY A 220 13.61 28.55 -13.24
N TYR A 221 13.33 28.35 -11.95
CA TYR A 221 12.56 27.21 -11.44
C TYR A 221 11.15 27.56 -10.95
N GLY A 222 10.66 28.78 -11.18
CA GLY A 222 9.31 29.20 -10.81
C GLY A 222 9.13 29.41 -9.30
N LEU A 223 10.22 29.63 -8.57
CA LEU A 223 10.23 29.76 -7.10
C LEU A 223 10.29 31.22 -6.65
N LEU A 224 10.82 32.11 -7.49
CA LEU A 224 10.93 33.52 -7.16
C LEU A 224 9.63 34.27 -7.48
N PRO A 225 9.26 35.29 -6.69
CA PRO A 225 8.05 36.08 -6.93
C PRO A 225 7.94 36.67 -8.34
N ASP A 226 9.09 37.03 -8.92
CA ASP A 226 9.18 37.63 -10.27
C ASP A 226 8.88 36.62 -11.39
N GLU A 227 8.91 35.32 -11.09
CA GLU A 227 8.65 34.24 -12.05
C GLU A 227 7.17 33.82 -12.06
N TRP A 228 6.37 34.33 -11.13
CA TRP A 228 4.97 33.92 -10.98
C TRP A 228 4.07 34.65 -11.99
N VAL A 229 3.35 33.87 -12.81
CA VAL A 229 2.48 34.38 -13.89
C VAL A 229 1.44 35.40 -13.41
N GLU A 230 0.95 35.27 -12.17
CA GLU A 230 -0.04 36.19 -11.56
C GLU A 230 0.53 36.96 -10.35
N GLY A 231 1.85 36.93 -10.13
CA GLY A 231 2.50 37.52 -8.95
C GLY A 231 2.08 36.86 -7.62
N VAL A 232 1.41 35.70 -7.67
CA VAL A 232 0.95 34.95 -6.51
C VAL A 232 1.32 33.48 -6.66
N TYR A 233 1.92 32.92 -5.62
CA TYR A 233 2.19 31.48 -5.55
C TYR A 233 0.88 30.71 -5.30
N PRO A 234 0.56 29.66 -6.07
CA PRO A 234 -0.70 28.93 -5.90
C PRO A 234 -0.82 28.26 -4.52
N THR A 235 -1.97 28.41 -3.88
CA THR A 235 -2.26 27.83 -2.54
C THR A 235 -3.11 26.55 -2.60
N PHE A 236 -3.48 26.11 -3.80
CA PHE A 236 -4.25 24.88 -4.02
C PHE A 236 -3.91 24.26 -5.37
N GLU A 237 -4.32 23.01 -5.56
CA GLU A 237 -4.25 22.27 -6.82
C GLU A 237 -5.60 21.57 -7.09
N ILE A 238 -5.95 21.36 -8.36
CA ILE A 238 -7.20 20.69 -8.74
C ILE A 238 -6.90 19.30 -9.29
N LEU A 239 -7.21 18.26 -8.52
CA LEU A 239 -7.08 16.88 -8.95
C LEU A 239 -8.34 16.41 -9.69
N LYS A 240 -8.16 15.80 -10.86
CA LYS A 240 -9.24 15.07 -11.55
C LYS A 240 -9.49 13.73 -10.83
N SER A 241 -10.74 13.46 -10.50
CA SER A 241 -11.20 12.30 -9.73
C SER A 241 -12.35 11.57 -10.42
N GLY A 242 -12.44 10.26 -10.18
CA GLY A 242 -13.45 9.33 -10.74
C GLY A 242 -13.00 8.59 -12.00
N ARG A 243 -13.69 7.50 -12.34
CA ARG A 243 -13.37 6.57 -13.46
C ARG A 243 -13.25 7.25 -14.84
N ARG A 244 -13.75 8.48 -15.01
CA ARG A 244 -13.64 9.30 -16.24
C ARG A 244 -13.10 10.72 -15.99
N GLY A 245 -12.55 11.00 -14.80
CA GLY A 245 -12.02 12.33 -14.46
C GLY A 245 -13.07 13.45 -14.42
N THR A 246 -14.35 13.11 -14.28
CA THR A 246 -15.47 14.06 -14.34
C THR A 246 -15.65 14.88 -13.07
N LYS A 247 -15.10 14.43 -11.94
CA LYS A 247 -15.14 15.18 -10.67
C LYS A 247 -13.80 15.90 -10.48
N GLN A 248 -13.87 17.12 -10.01
CA GLN A 248 -12.69 17.90 -9.63
C GLN A 248 -12.62 17.97 -8.11
N LEU A 249 -11.45 17.68 -7.56
CA LEU A 249 -11.18 17.76 -6.14
C LEU A 249 -10.14 18.86 -5.91
N ARG A 250 -10.56 19.92 -5.23
CA ARG A 250 -9.66 21.01 -4.82
C ARG A 250 -8.89 20.56 -3.57
N ILE A 251 -7.57 20.54 -3.67
CA ILE A 251 -6.67 20.20 -2.56
C ILE A 251 -5.93 21.48 -2.16
N ALA A 252 -6.05 21.86 -0.89
CA ALA A 252 -5.27 22.97 -0.34
C ALA A 252 -3.81 22.54 -0.15
N LEU A 253 -2.89 23.40 -0.54
CA LEU A 253 -1.46 23.25 -0.36
C LEU A 253 -0.93 24.51 0.33
N PRO A 254 -1.02 24.59 1.67
CA PRO A 254 -0.56 25.74 2.43
C PRO A 254 0.94 26.00 2.22
N ASP A 255 1.29 27.26 2.00
CA ASP A 255 2.66 27.66 1.73
C ASP A 255 3.61 27.28 2.86
N SER A 256 3.17 27.35 4.12
CA SER A 256 3.99 26.98 5.28
C SER A 256 4.50 25.54 5.26
N ILE A 257 3.86 24.65 4.51
CA ILE A 257 4.21 23.23 4.40
C ILE A 257 4.83 22.94 3.04
N TRP A 258 4.18 23.39 1.96
CA TRP A 258 4.50 22.94 0.60
C TRP A 258 5.46 23.86 -0.14
N ARG A 259 5.59 25.12 0.28
CA ARG A 259 6.55 26.04 -0.35
C ARG A 259 8.00 25.66 -0.02
N PRO A 260 8.39 25.37 1.24
CA PRO A 260 9.73 24.89 1.54
C PRO A 260 10.08 23.61 0.76
N ARG A 261 9.11 22.70 0.59
CA ARG A 261 9.29 21.48 -0.21
C ARG A 261 9.51 21.78 -1.70
N ALA A 262 8.81 22.76 -2.26
CA ALA A 262 9.06 23.22 -3.63
C ALA A 262 10.46 23.85 -3.79
N GLU A 263 10.89 24.62 -2.79
CA GLU A 263 12.23 25.21 -2.75
C GLU A 263 13.32 24.12 -2.68
N MET A 264 13.13 23.09 -1.86
CA MET A 264 14.01 21.91 -1.82
C MET A 264 14.10 21.21 -3.19
N TRP A 265 12.97 21.03 -3.87
CA TRP A 265 12.94 20.48 -5.22
C TRP A 265 13.75 21.33 -6.20
N GLY A 266 13.51 22.64 -6.24
CA GLY A 266 14.23 23.53 -7.16
C GLY A 266 15.72 23.57 -6.88
N ARG A 267 16.16 23.60 -5.62
CA ARG A 267 17.59 23.48 -5.23
C ARG A 267 18.20 22.19 -5.76
N GLY A 268 17.55 21.06 -5.49
CA GLY A 268 18.00 19.75 -5.93
C GLY A 268 18.11 19.66 -7.45
N LEU A 269 17.09 20.16 -8.16
CA LEU A 269 17.06 20.12 -9.62
C LEU A 269 18.14 21.03 -10.23
N ALA A 270 18.33 22.23 -9.69
CA ALA A 270 19.36 23.15 -10.17
C ALA A 270 20.78 22.59 -10.05
N ILE A 271 21.09 21.95 -8.93
CA ILE A 271 22.39 21.30 -8.72
C ILE A 271 22.53 20.07 -9.63
N LEU A 272 21.46 19.29 -9.78
CA LEU A 272 21.46 18.12 -10.65
C LEU A 272 21.73 18.50 -12.12
N ASP A 273 21.09 19.56 -12.59
CA ASP A 273 21.29 20.09 -13.95
C ASP A 273 22.73 20.60 -14.12
N GLN A 274 23.25 21.37 -13.15
CA GLN A 274 24.64 21.86 -13.19
C GLN A 274 25.67 20.72 -13.26
N LEU A 275 25.51 19.67 -12.45
CA LEU A 275 26.41 18.51 -12.47
C LEU A 275 26.28 17.70 -13.74
N SER A 276 25.07 17.58 -14.30
CA SER A 276 24.86 16.92 -15.59
C SER A 276 25.59 17.65 -16.71
N TYR A 277 25.51 18.99 -16.75
CA TYR A 277 26.26 19.81 -17.71
C TYR A 277 27.78 19.70 -17.55
N MET A 278 28.29 19.57 -16.32
CA MET A 278 29.73 19.41 -16.08
C MET A 278 30.26 18.05 -16.54
N ASN A 279 29.44 16.99 -16.48
CA ASN A 279 29.82 15.64 -16.88
C ASN A 279 29.77 15.41 -18.40
N GLU A 280 29.06 16.26 -19.15
CA GLU A 280 28.94 16.18 -20.61
C GLU A 280 30.07 16.93 -21.38
N GLN A 281 30.91 17.71 -20.69
CA GLN A 281 32.05 18.45 -21.26
C GLN A 281 33.38 17.68 -21.12
#